data_AF-A0AAJ5X4P0-F1
#
_entry.id   AF-A0AAJ5X4P0-F1
#
_cell.length_a   1.000
_cell.length_b   1.000
_cell.length_c   1.000
_cell.angle_alpha   90.00
_cell.angle_beta   90.00
_cell.angle_gamma   90.00
#
_symmetry.space_group_name_H-M   'P 1'
#
loop_
_entity.id
_entity.type
_entity.pdbx_description
1 polymer ?
#
loop_
_entity_poly.entity_id
_entity_poly.type
_entity_poly.pdbx_seq_one_letter_code
_entity_poly.pdbx_strand_id
1 'polypeptide(L)'
;MPRPFNRRQALENRAFLAALARTGNARLAARELGFHRSTFTKRRGRDPAFAAEWDAALALAQARLSDRPARRVGEPQVVRLANGRLQLRQPAEHRIGQTARQAFLAALSATANVRLSARAAGFAHSSFYRLRDHDPAFAREMRLALQMGYDRIELALLENMDPARARDDAWRSNDPPPIPPMSAAQAIQLLYLHQKEARLWGTRADRWRRRRGDTDDDRRARRMHKWKAEKAWDREGYEVARAGREGGNAGDLEPPAPQLPALAPLVREDGGKDAGRRALFGGWRLEDWEGR
;
A
#
# COMPACT_ATOMS: atom_id res chain seq x y z
N MET A 1 64.02 -13.61 -12.57
CA MET A 1 63.61 -13.95 -11.19
C MET A 1 64.08 -12.85 -10.24
N PRO A 2 63.20 -12.21 -9.46
CA PRO A 2 63.62 -11.19 -8.49
C PRO A 2 64.56 -11.82 -7.45
N ARG A 3 65.57 -11.07 -7.04
CA ARG A 3 66.54 -11.51 -6.02
C ARG A 3 65.80 -11.81 -4.71
N PRO A 4 65.98 -12.99 -4.09
CA PRO A 4 65.26 -13.36 -2.88
C PRO A 4 65.57 -12.40 -1.73
N PHE A 5 64.60 -12.17 -0.85
CA PHE A 5 64.79 -11.38 0.36
C PHE A 5 65.85 -12.01 1.25
N ASN A 6 66.64 -11.17 1.92
CA ASN A 6 67.58 -11.69 2.91
C ASN A 6 66.81 -12.29 4.11
N ARG A 7 67.48 -13.14 4.91
CA ARG A 7 66.85 -13.87 6.02
C ARG A 7 66.10 -12.96 6.99
N ARG A 8 66.64 -11.77 7.28
CA ARG A 8 66.01 -10.76 8.14
C ARG A 8 64.74 -10.19 7.51
N GLN A 9 64.79 -9.80 6.24
CA GLN A 9 63.66 -9.28 5.49
C GLN A 9 62.55 -10.32 5.35
N ALA A 10 62.89 -11.59 5.18
CA ALA A 10 61.92 -12.68 5.16
C ALA A 10 61.17 -12.83 6.49
N LEU A 11 61.88 -12.72 7.63
CA LEU A 11 61.26 -12.72 8.96
C LEU A 11 60.36 -11.50 9.18
N GLU A 12 60.82 -10.31 8.78
CA GLU A 12 60.02 -9.08 8.83
C GLU A 12 58.75 -9.19 7.98
N ASN A 13 58.86 -9.76 6.77
CA ASN A 13 57.73 -9.98 5.87
C ASN A 13 56.73 -10.97 6.48
N ARG A 14 57.19 -12.09 7.05
CA ARG A 14 56.34 -13.06 7.75
C ARG A 14 55.59 -12.42 8.93
N ALA A 15 56.29 -11.64 9.74
CA ALA A 15 55.67 -10.93 10.87
C ALA A 15 54.60 -9.93 10.38
N PHE A 16 54.90 -9.22 9.29
CA PHE A 16 53.96 -8.29 8.67
C PHE A 16 52.72 -8.99 8.12
N LEU A 17 52.87 -10.10 7.41
CA LEU A 17 51.73 -10.87 6.87
C LEU A 17 50.85 -11.44 7.98
N ALA A 18 51.44 -11.89 9.09
CA ALA A 18 50.69 -12.33 10.27
C ALA A 18 49.87 -11.19 10.89
N ALA A 19 50.46 -10.00 11.03
CA ALA A 19 49.75 -8.81 11.52
C ALA A 19 48.66 -8.33 10.54
N LEU A 20 48.92 -8.42 9.24
CA LEU A 20 47.96 -8.09 8.19
C LEU A 20 46.76 -9.04 8.18
N ALA A 21 46.99 -10.35 8.28
CA ALA A 21 45.94 -11.36 8.34
C ALA A 21 45.05 -11.25 9.59
N ARG A 22 45.54 -10.60 10.65
CA ARG A 22 44.77 -10.31 11.88
C ARG A 22 43.98 -9.00 11.79
N THR A 23 44.56 -7.95 11.19
CA THR A 23 44.01 -6.59 11.25
C THR A 23 43.30 -6.12 9.98
N GLY A 24 43.64 -6.70 8.82
CA GLY A 24 43.19 -6.23 7.51
C GLY A 24 43.69 -4.83 7.10
N ASN A 25 44.54 -4.19 7.92
CA ASN A 25 45.00 -2.83 7.71
C ASN A 25 46.53 -2.76 7.66
N ALA A 26 47.07 -2.63 6.45
CA ALA A 26 48.51 -2.59 6.21
C ALA A 26 49.24 -1.46 6.94
N ARG A 27 48.60 -0.31 7.15
CA ARG A 27 49.22 0.82 7.86
C ARG A 27 49.33 0.54 9.35
N LEU A 28 48.33 -0.14 9.92
CA LEU A 28 48.34 -0.60 11.31
C LEU A 28 49.37 -1.72 11.51
N ALA A 29 49.35 -2.73 10.64
CA ALA A 29 50.28 -3.88 10.70
C ALA A 29 51.75 -3.44 10.61
N ALA A 30 52.08 -2.49 9.74
CA ALA A 30 53.44 -1.95 9.67
C ALA A 30 53.83 -1.17 10.95
N ARG A 31 52.89 -0.38 11.50
CA ARG A 31 53.12 0.41 12.70
C ARG A 31 53.35 -0.47 13.94
N GLU A 32 52.60 -1.57 14.09
CA GLU A 32 52.81 -2.54 15.18
C GLU A 32 54.23 -3.13 15.17
N LEU A 33 54.85 -3.24 14.00
CA LEU A 33 56.21 -3.74 13.82
C LEU A 33 57.28 -2.64 13.84
N GLY A 34 56.89 -1.38 14.09
CA GLY A 34 57.82 -0.24 14.10
C GLY A 34 58.31 0.19 12.71
N PHE A 35 57.64 -0.23 11.62
CA PHE A 35 58.01 0.13 10.25
C PHE A 35 57.01 1.11 9.62
N HIS A 36 57.50 1.91 8.68
CA HIS A 36 56.63 2.68 7.80
C HIS A 36 56.02 1.77 6.73
N ARG A 37 54.72 1.96 6.40
CA ARG A 37 53.99 1.10 5.44
C ARG A 37 54.69 0.96 4.08
N SER A 38 55.39 2.01 3.64
CA SER A 38 56.04 2.05 2.32
C SER A 38 57.12 0.98 2.17
N THR A 39 57.75 0.54 3.26
CA THR A 39 58.74 -0.54 3.24
C THR A 39 58.14 -1.81 2.66
N PHE A 40 56.98 -2.25 3.18
CA PHE A 40 56.33 -3.46 2.71
C PHE A 40 55.62 -3.25 1.36
N THR A 41 55.13 -2.04 1.06
CA THR A 41 54.56 -1.74 -0.27
C THR A 41 55.61 -1.82 -1.37
N LYS A 42 56.84 -1.35 -1.12
CA LYS A 42 57.97 -1.49 -2.06
C LYS A 42 58.37 -2.96 -2.23
N ARG A 43 58.38 -3.75 -1.15
CA ARG A 43 58.64 -5.20 -1.21
C ARG A 43 57.58 -5.93 -2.04
N ARG A 44 56.30 -5.58 -1.88
CA ARG A 44 55.18 -6.09 -2.69
C ARG A 44 55.38 -5.81 -4.17
N GLY A 45 55.81 -4.61 -4.55
CA GLY A 45 56.07 -4.27 -5.96
C GLY A 45 57.27 -4.99 -6.56
N ARG A 46 58.20 -5.50 -5.74
CA ARG A 46 59.44 -6.15 -6.19
C ARG A 46 59.32 -7.67 -6.29
N ASP A 47 58.53 -8.29 -5.43
CA ASP A 47 58.41 -9.75 -5.33
C ASP A 47 56.95 -10.22 -5.49
N PRO A 48 56.62 -10.94 -6.59
CA PRO A 48 55.27 -11.44 -6.82
C PRO A 48 54.84 -12.50 -5.80
N ALA A 49 55.76 -13.28 -5.23
CA ALA A 49 55.41 -14.29 -4.22
C ALA A 49 54.89 -13.63 -2.94
N PHE A 50 55.62 -12.61 -2.45
CA PHE A 50 55.16 -11.80 -1.32
C PHE A 50 53.87 -11.04 -1.63
N ALA A 51 53.64 -10.63 -2.88
CA ALA A 51 52.37 -10.03 -3.28
C ALA A 51 51.20 -11.02 -3.18
N ALA A 52 51.37 -12.27 -3.62
CA ALA A 52 50.36 -13.31 -3.49
C ALA A 52 50.06 -13.64 -2.02
N GLU A 53 51.09 -13.75 -1.18
CA GLU A 53 50.91 -13.98 0.26
C GLU A 53 50.19 -12.80 0.95
N TRP A 54 50.44 -11.57 0.50
CA TRP A 54 49.74 -10.37 0.97
C TRP A 54 48.25 -10.44 0.64
N ASP A 55 47.92 -10.78 -0.60
CA ASP A 55 46.52 -10.88 -1.04
C ASP A 55 45.80 -12.03 -0.31
N ALA A 56 46.49 -13.16 -0.07
CA ALA A 56 45.98 -14.24 0.78
C ALA A 56 45.74 -13.79 2.24
N ALA A 57 46.66 -13.01 2.81
CA ALA A 57 46.50 -12.44 4.16
C ALA A 57 45.29 -11.50 4.24
N LEU A 58 45.06 -10.67 3.22
CA LEU A 58 43.87 -9.83 3.14
C LEU A 58 42.59 -10.65 3.02
N ALA A 59 42.59 -11.72 2.20
CA ALA A 59 41.44 -12.61 2.08
C ALA A 59 41.10 -13.30 3.42
N LEU A 60 42.11 -13.78 4.16
CA LEU A 60 41.93 -14.35 5.50
C LEU A 60 41.38 -13.32 6.50
N ALA A 61 41.90 -12.10 6.49
CA ALA A 61 41.40 -11.03 7.35
C ALA A 61 39.93 -10.70 7.03
N GLN A 62 39.59 -10.63 5.73
CA GLN A 62 38.24 -10.39 5.27
C GLN A 62 37.29 -11.51 5.68
N ALA A 63 37.69 -12.78 5.53
CA ALA A 63 36.91 -13.93 5.97
C ALA A 63 36.62 -13.86 7.48
N ARG A 64 37.64 -13.62 8.31
CA ARG A 64 37.47 -13.47 9.77
C ARG A 64 36.58 -12.30 10.17
N LEU A 65 36.67 -11.18 9.45
CA LEU A 65 35.82 -10.01 9.70
C LEU A 65 34.37 -10.24 9.25
N SER A 66 34.17 -11.10 8.25
CA SER A 66 32.86 -11.47 7.72
C SER A 66 32.17 -12.55 8.55
N ASP A 67 32.93 -13.47 9.15
CA ASP A 67 32.49 -14.54 10.06
C ASP A 67 32.19 -14.05 11.48
N ARG A 68 32.41 -12.76 11.74
CA ARG A 68 32.02 -12.13 13.01
C ARG A 68 30.49 -12.19 13.11
N PRO A 69 29.92 -12.67 14.23
CA PRO A 69 28.47 -12.81 14.36
C PRO A 69 27.82 -11.49 13.98
N ALA A 70 26.77 -11.57 13.15
CA ALA A 70 26.05 -10.42 12.63
C ALA A 70 25.89 -9.40 13.75
N ARG A 71 26.62 -8.28 13.58
CA ARG A 71 26.64 -7.10 14.46
C ARG A 71 25.32 -6.98 15.21
N ARG A 72 25.36 -6.97 16.55
CA ARG A 72 24.14 -6.86 17.37
C ARG A 72 23.32 -5.67 16.91
N VAL A 73 22.18 -5.96 16.32
CA VAL A 73 21.23 -4.98 15.81
C VAL A 73 20.73 -4.19 17.03
N GLY A 74 21.00 -2.89 17.08
CA GLY A 74 20.55 -2.01 18.18
C GLY A 74 21.63 -1.42 19.07
N GLU A 75 22.85 -1.96 19.10
CA GLU A 75 23.90 -1.43 19.98
C GLU A 75 24.49 -0.10 19.47
N PRO A 76 24.70 0.92 20.33
CA PRO A 76 25.33 2.18 19.95
C PRO A 76 26.73 1.96 19.38
N GLN A 77 27.02 2.56 18.23
CA GLN A 77 28.29 2.34 17.52
C GLN A 77 29.11 3.62 17.42
N VAL A 78 30.41 3.50 17.69
CA VAL A 78 31.36 4.58 17.43
C VAL A 78 31.64 4.66 15.92
N VAL A 79 31.07 5.65 15.25
CA VAL A 79 31.25 5.95 13.83
C VAL A 79 32.26 7.09 13.70
N ARG A 80 33.22 6.93 12.79
CA ARG A 80 34.15 8.00 12.42
C ARG A 80 33.50 8.88 11.35
N LEU A 81 33.29 10.15 11.66
CA LEU A 81 32.75 11.13 10.73
C LEU A 81 33.82 11.50 9.68
N ALA A 82 33.38 12.08 8.56
CA ALA A 82 34.27 12.52 7.48
C ALA A 82 35.34 13.53 7.95
N ASN A 83 35.06 14.28 9.01
CA ASN A 83 36.00 15.20 9.67
C ASN A 83 36.95 14.53 10.68
N GLY A 84 36.98 13.19 10.76
CA GLY A 84 37.86 12.42 11.64
C GLY A 84 37.40 12.27 13.08
N ARG A 85 36.34 12.99 13.51
CA ARG A 85 35.77 12.86 14.87
C ARG A 85 35.06 11.52 15.04
N LEU A 86 35.20 10.94 16.23
CA LEU A 86 34.45 9.74 16.63
C LEU A 86 33.11 10.18 17.24
N GLN A 87 32.01 9.62 16.76
CA GLN A 87 30.66 9.86 17.29
C GLN A 87 30.01 8.52 17.64
N LEU A 88 29.54 8.38 18.88
CA LEU A 88 28.66 7.28 19.25
C LEU A 88 27.28 7.54 18.61
N ARG A 89 26.90 6.72 17.63
CA ARG A 89 25.59 6.76 16.96
C ARG A 89 24.82 5.51 17.33
N GLN A 90 23.64 5.72 17.91
CA GLN A 90 22.64 4.66 18.00
C GLN A 90 22.15 4.33 16.58
N PRO A 91 22.07 3.05 16.19
CA PRO A 91 21.45 2.70 14.92
C PRO A 91 20.02 3.25 14.91
N ALA A 92 19.66 3.96 13.83
CA ALA A 92 18.35 4.57 13.73
C ALA A 92 17.28 3.48 13.88
N GLU A 93 16.40 3.66 14.86
CA GLU A 93 15.28 2.78 15.19
C GLU A 93 14.41 2.48 13.96
N HIS A 94 14.34 3.44 13.03
CA HIS A 94 13.56 3.38 11.80
C HIS A 94 14.40 2.99 10.57
N ARG A 95 15.32 2.03 10.70
CA ARG A 95 16.00 1.44 9.53
C ARG A 95 15.13 0.34 8.93
N ILE A 96 14.99 0.32 7.60
CA ILE A 96 14.29 -0.75 6.88
C ILE A 96 15.05 -2.07 7.06
N GLY A 97 14.54 -2.91 7.96
CA GLY A 97 15.01 -4.27 8.19
C GLY A 97 14.44 -5.27 7.19
N GLN A 98 14.84 -6.54 7.31
CA GLN A 98 14.42 -7.59 6.37
C GLN A 98 12.90 -7.84 6.41
N THR A 99 12.28 -7.80 7.59
CA THR A 99 10.83 -7.94 7.77
C THR A 99 10.06 -6.87 6.99
N ALA A 100 10.50 -5.61 7.09
CA ALA A 100 9.91 -4.50 6.35
C ALA A 100 10.10 -4.63 4.83
N ARG A 101 11.27 -5.12 4.37
CA ARG A 101 11.50 -5.40 2.93
C ARG A 101 10.55 -6.48 2.42
N GLN A 102 10.37 -7.56 3.17
CA GLN A 102 9.48 -8.66 2.80
C GLN A 102 8.01 -8.21 2.79
N ALA A 103 7.56 -7.48 3.81
CA ALA A 103 6.20 -6.92 3.85
C ALA A 103 5.94 -5.98 2.66
N PHE A 104 6.92 -5.15 2.31
CA PHE A 104 6.84 -4.28 1.15
C PHE A 104 6.73 -5.06 -0.17
N LEU A 105 7.61 -6.04 -0.41
CA LEU A 105 7.63 -6.81 -1.65
C LEU A 105 6.38 -7.69 -1.80
N ALA A 106 5.88 -8.28 -0.71
CA ALA A 106 4.63 -9.02 -0.71
C ALA A 106 3.45 -8.14 -1.13
N ALA A 107 3.29 -6.97 -0.50
CA ALA A 107 2.25 -6.01 -0.84
C ALA A 107 2.39 -5.45 -2.27
N LEU A 108 3.62 -5.24 -2.73
CA LEU A 108 3.90 -4.73 -4.07
C LEU A 108 3.53 -5.76 -5.14
N SER A 109 3.84 -7.04 -4.89
CA SER A 109 3.45 -8.13 -5.79
C SER A 109 1.94 -8.34 -5.87
N ALA A 110 1.19 -7.92 -4.85
CA ALA A 110 -0.26 -8.07 -4.82
C ALA A 110 -1.00 -6.88 -5.47
N THR A 111 -0.42 -5.68 -5.42
CA THR A 111 -1.14 -4.43 -5.71
C THR A 111 -0.53 -3.55 -6.79
N ALA A 112 0.73 -3.80 -7.18
CA ALA A 112 1.57 -2.94 -8.01
C ALA A 112 1.67 -1.47 -7.54
N ASN A 113 1.20 -1.14 -6.32
CA ASN A 113 1.12 0.23 -5.83
C ASN A 113 2.20 0.48 -4.76
N VAL A 114 3.24 1.23 -5.14
CA VAL A 114 4.40 1.50 -4.28
C VAL A 114 4.01 2.29 -3.01
N ARG A 115 3.09 3.25 -3.09
CA ARG A 115 2.68 4.06 -1.93
C ARG A 115 1.91 3.21 -0.92
N LEU A 116 1.00 2.36 -1.40
CA LEU A 116 0.25 1.43 -0.57
C LEU A 116 1.17 0.39 0.07
N SER A 117 2.09 -0.17 -0.70
CA SER A 117 3.06 -1.19 -0.25
C SER A 117 4.01 -0.63 0.81
N ALA A 118 4.48 0.61 0.64
CA ALA A 118 5.31 1.28 1.62
C ALA A 118 4.56 1.53 2.94
N ARG A 119 3.29 1.92 2.86
CA ARG A 119 2.42 2.07 4.03
C ARG A 119 2.20 0.74 4.75
N ALA A 120 2.01 -0.36 4.01
CA ALA A 120 1.89 -1.70 4.58
C ALA A 120 3.16 -2.14 5.33
N ALA A 121 4.34 -1.70 4.87
CA ALA A 121 5.61 -1.93 5.55
C ALA A 121 5.91 -0.93 6.68
N GLY A 122 5.08 0.11 6.89
CA GLY A 122 5.28 1.12 7.93
C GLY A 122 6.31 2.21 7.59
N PHE A 123 6.67 2.39 6.32
CA PHE A 123 7.67 3.40 5.90
C PHE A 123 7.16 4.35 4.82
N ALA A 124 7.81 5.50 4.68
CA ALA A 124 7.61 6.38 3.54
C ALA A 124 8.12 5.72 2.24
N HIS A 125 7.37 5.88 1.15
CA HIS A 125 7.73 5.34 -0.17
C HIS A 125 9.11 5.81 -0.67
N SER A 126 9.50 7.04 -0.34
CA SER A 126 10.83 7.60 -0.67
C SER A 126 11.98 6.79 -0.08
N SER A 127 11.78 6.14 1.08
CA SER A 127 12.80 5.31 1.71
C SER A 127 13.09 4.03 0.91
N PHE A 128 12.07 3.46 0.26
CA PHE A 128 12.24 2.29 -0.62
C PHE A 128 12.89 2.65 -1.95
N TYR A 129 12.63 3.83 -2.51
CA TYR A 129 13.38 4.32 -3.67
C TYR A 129 14.86 4.51 -3.38
N ARG A 130 15.19 5.15 -2.23
CA ARG A 130 16.59 5.26 -1.80
C ARG A 130 17.23 3.89 -1.58
N LEU A 131 16.50 2.93 -1.02
CA LEU A 131 16.99 1.57 -0.86
C LEU A 131 17.27 0.90 -2.22
N ARG A 132 16.34 1.00 -3.18
CA ARG A 132 16.52 0.52 -4.56
C ARG A 132 17.78 1.10 -5.21
N ASP A 133 18.03 2.39 -5.04
CA ASP A 133 19.16 3.07 -5.67
C ASP A 133 20.52 2.63 -5.09
N HIS A 134 20.55 2.19 -3.82
CA HIS A 134 21.77 1.75 -3.13
C HIS A 134 21.95 0.22 -3.07
N ASP A 135 20.90 -0.56 -3.25
CA ASP A 135 20.90 -2.03 -3.15
C ASP A 135 20.43 -2.66 -4.47
N PRO A 136 21.35 -3.08 -5.36
CA PRO A 136 21.01 -3.68 -6.64
C PRO A 136 20.22 -4.99 -6.51
N ALA A 137 20.37 -5.73 -5.40
CA ALA A 137 19.61 -6.96 -5.18
C ALA A 137 18.15 -6.64 -4.88
N PHE A 138 17.91 -5.70 -3.97
CA PHE A 138 16.57 -5.19 -3.70
C PHE A 138 15.92 -4.59 -4.95
N ALA A 139 16.67 -3.87 -5.78
CA ALA A 139 16.16 -3.32 -7.03
C ALA A 139 15.65 -4.41 -8.00
N ARG A 140 16.32 -5.58 -8.05
CA ARG A 140 15.85 -6.72 -8.84
C ARG A 140 14.57 -7.29 -8.28
N GLU A 141 14.49 -7.53 -6.97
CA GLU A 141 13.28 -8.08 -6.36
C GLU A 141 12.09 -7.13 -6.47
N MET A 142 12.30 -5.83 -6.29
CA MET A 142 11.26 -4.82 -6.47
C MET A 142 10.70 -4.82 -7.91
N ARG A 143 11.55 -5.05 -8.91
CA ARG A 143 11.11 -5.17 -10.31
C ARG A 143 10.30 -6.44 -10.55
N LEU A 144 10.74 -7.58 -10.00
CA LEU A 144 10.00 -8.85 -10.11
C LEU A 144 8.63 -8.75 -9.42
N ALA A 145 8.57 -8.15 -8.22
CA ALA A 145 7.32 -7.90 -7.53
C ALA A 145 6.38 -7.00 -8.34
N LEU A 146 6.88 -5.95 -8.99
CA LEU A 146 6.07 -5.11 -9.88
C LEU A 146 5.49 -5.90 -11.06
N GLN A 147 6.29 -6.76 -11.69
CA GLN A 147 5.79 -7.61 -12.79
C GLN A 147 4.65 -8.52 -12.31
N MET A 148 4.85 -9.24 -11.20
CA MET A 148 3.80 -10.10 -10.62
C MET A 148 2.54 -9.32 -10.26
N GLY A 149 2.68 -8.09 -9.78
CA GLY A 149 1.54 -7.21 -9.48
C GLY A 149 0.77 -6.81 -10.73
N TYR A 150 1.45 -6.52 -11.83
CA TYR A 150 0.79 -6.23 -13.11
C TYR A 150 0.06 -7.44 -13.67
N ASP A 151 0.71 -8.61 -13.69
CA ASP A 151 0.11 -9.85 -14.18
C ASP A 151 -1.19 -10.17 -13.40
N ARG A 152 -1.21 -9.91 -12.08
CA ARG A 152 -2.42 -10.06 -11.25
C ARG A 152 -3.51 -9.06 -11.57
N ILE A 153 -3.17 -7.80 -11.79
CA ILE A 153 -4.15 -6.77 -12.15
C ILE A 153 -4.75 -7.06 -13.52
N GLU A 154 -3.94 -7.51 -14.47
CA GLU A 154 -4.39 -7.95 -15.79
C GLU A 154 -5.38 -9.12 -15.68
N LEU A 155 -5.02 -10.16 -14.92
CA LEU A 155 -5.93 -11.28 -14.66
C LEU A 155 -7.22 -10.82 -13.98
N ALA A 156 -7.14 -9.97 -12.96
CA ALA A 156 -8.32 -9.43 -12.28
C ALA A 156 -9.19 -8.58 -13.22
N LEU A 157 -8.60 -7.86 -14.18
CA LEU A 157 -9.34 -7.11 -15.18
C LEU A 157 -10.08 -8.04 -16.14
N LEU A 158 -9.41 -9.10 -16.62
CA LEU A 158 -10.02 -10.12 -17.46
C LEU A 158 -11.17 -10.84 -16.74
N GLU A 159 -10.99 -11.18 -15.46
CA GLU A 159 -12.05 -11.77 -14.63
C GLU A 159 -13.25 -10.84 -14.45
N ASN A 160 -13.02 -9.52 -14.31
CA ASN A 160 -14.11 -8.54 -14.19
C ASN A 160 -14.82 -8.27 -15.52
N MET A 161 -14.18 -8.54 -16.66
CA MET A 161 -14.80 -8.43 -17.98
C MET A 161 -15.63 -9.66 -18.36
N ASP A 162 -15.57 -10.75 -17.58
CA ASP A 162 -16.39 -11.93 -17.81
C ASP A 162 -17.88 -11.61 -17.58
N PRO A 163 -18.73 -11.64 -18.63
CA PRO A 163 -20.15 -11.38 -18.49
C PRO A 163 -20.83 -12.40 -17.57
N ALA A 164 -20.24 -13.57 -17.32
CA ALA A 164 -20.75 -14.54 -16.35
C ALA A 164 -20.65 -14.04 -14.89
N ARG A 165 -19.67 -13.20 -14.54
CA ARG A 165 -19.61 -12.55 -13.21
C ARG A 165 -20.67 -11.47 -13.04
N ALA A 166 -21.10 -10.83 -14.13
CA ALA A 166 -22.25 -9.93 -14.13
C ALA A 166 -23.61 -10.66 -14.04
N ARG A 167 -23.64 -12.01 -14.08
CA ARG A 167 -24.88 -12.78 -13.90
C ARG A 167 -25.32 -12.86 -12.43
N ASP A 168 -24.38 -12.76 -11.50
CA ASP A 168 -24.65 -12.71 -10.06
C ASP A 168 -24.95 -11.27 -9.55
N ASP A 169 -25.16 -10.31 -10.46
CA ASP A 169 -25.78 -9.00 -10.16
C ASP A 169 -27.29 -9.15 -9.87
N ALA A 170 -27.70 -10.18 -9.11
CA ALA A 170 -29.09 -10.39 -8.70
C ALA A 170 -29.67 -9.19 -7.93
N TRP A 171 -28.83 -8.35 -7.33
CA TRP A 171 -29.23 -7.08 -6.71
C TRP A 171 -29.68 -5.99 -7.72
N ARG A 172 -29.40 -6.18 -9.01
CA ARG A 172 -29.87 -5.32 -10.12
C ARG A 172 -31.15 -5.83 -10.77
N SER A 173 -31.57 -7.07 -10.49
CA SER A 173 -32.93 -7.52 -10.80
C SER A 173 -33.88 -6.93 -9.76
N ASN A 174 -34.27 -5.67 -9.99
CA ASN A 174 -35.28 -5.00 -9.22
C ASN A 174 -36.64 -5.18 -9.91
N ASP A 175 -37.06 -6.43 -10.10
CA ASP A 175 -38.46 -6.66 -10.43
C ASP A 175 -39.28 -6.10 -9.28
N PRO A 176 -40.09 -5.05 -9.53
CA PRO A 176 -40.83 -4.41 -8.46
C PRO A 176 -41.77 -5.47 -7.86
N PRO A 177 -41.88 -5.55 -6.52
CA PRO A 177 -42.87 -6.42 -5.92
C PRO A 177 -44.25 -6.08 -6.50
N PRO A 178 -45.13 -7.09 -6.69
CA PRO A 178 -46.45 -6.85 -7.26
C PRO A 178 -47.16 -5.78 -6.44
N ILE A 179 -47.59 -4.72 -7.13
CA ILE A 179 -48.26 -3.59 -6.50
C ILE A 179 -49.54 -4.13 -5.83
N PRO A 180 -49.72 -3.95 -4.51
CA PRO A 180 -50.94 -4.39 -3.84
C PRO A 180 -52.17 -3.75 -4.49
N PRO A 181 -53.32 -4.46 -4.56
CA PRO A 181 -54.54 -3.90 -5.14
C PRO A 181 -54.95 -2.65 -4.35
N MET A 182 -55.14 -1.55 -5.07
CA MET A 182 -55.55 -0.26 -4.50
C MET A 182 -56.61 0.40 -5.39
N SER A 183 -57.46 1.22 -4.79
CA SER A 183 -58.45 1.99 -5.54
C SER A 183 -57.79 3.08 -6.39
N ALA A 184 -58.49 3.53 -7.46
CA ALA A 184 -58.01 4.61 -8.30
C ALA A 184 -57.69 5.90 -7.51
N ALA A 185 -58.47 6.19 -6.46
CA ALA A 185 -58.23 7.34 -5.58
C ALA A 185 -56.92 7.19 -4.78
N GLN A 186 -56.63 5.99 -4.27
CA GLN A 186 -55.37 5.72 -3.57
C GLN A 186 -54.15 5.80 -4.51
N ALA A 187 -54.29 5.30 -5.74
CA ALA A 187 -53.24 5.41 -6.76
C ALA A 187 -52.94 6.88 -7.11
N ILE A 188 -53.97 7.70 -7.32
CA ILE A 188 -53.82 9.14 -7.61
C ILE A 188 -53.18 9.86 -6.42
N GLN A 189 -53.58 9.54 -5.19
CA GLN A 189 -53.00 10.12 -3.98
C GLN A 189 -51.50 9.78 -3.84
N LEU A 190 -51.11 8.53 -4.08
CA LEU A 190 -49.71 8.11 -4.06
C LEU A 190 -48.88 8.80 -5.15
N LEU A 191 -49.41 8.90 -6.37
CA LEU A 191 -48.77 9.62 -7.47
C LEU A 191 -48.57 11.10 -7.12
N TYR A 192 -49.57 11.76 -6.53
CA TYR A 192 -49.48 13.16 -6.13
C TYR A 192 -48.42 13.38 -5.03
N LEU A 193 -48.35 12.49 -4.04
CA LEU A 193 -47.36 12.55 -2.96
C LEU A 193 -45.93 12.33 -3.48
N HIS A 194 -45.72 11.31 -4.33
CA HIS A 194 -44.39 10.98 -4.85
C HIS A 194 -43.93 11.88 -6.00
N GLN A 195 -44.84 12.48 -6.78
CA GLN A 195 -44.48 13.50 -7.78
C GLN A 195 -43.77 14.70 -7.13
N LYS A 196 -44.13 15.03 -5.88
CA LYS A 196 -43.50 16.10 -5.10
C LYS A 196 -42.13 15.65 -4.57
N GLU A 197 -42.00 14.44 -4.02
CA GLU A 197 -40.72 13.90 -3.54
C GLU A 197 -39.69 13.63 -4.64
N ALA A 198 -40.09 13.03 -5.76
CA ALA A 198 -39.19 12.75 -6.88
C ALA A 198 -38.63 14.04 -7.50
N ARG A 199 -39.46 15.08 -7.64
CA ARG A 199 -39.01 16.43 -8.03
C ARG A 199 -38.06 17.06 -7.00
N LEU A 200 -38.31 16.80 -5.71
CA LEU A 200 -37.48 17.30 -4.61
C LEU A 200 -36.16 16.53 -4.44
N TRP A 201 -36.03 15.29 -4.90
CA TRP A 201 -34.75 14.56 -4.87
C TRP A 201 -33.70 15.16 -5.82
N GLY A 202 -34.10 15.57 -7.04
CA GLY A 202 -33.23 16.33 -7.96
C GLY A 202 -32.92 17.77 -7.51
N THR A 203 -33.69 18.27 -6.54
CA THR A 203 -33.52 19.61 -5.94
C THR A 203 -33.23 19.59 -4.44
N ARG A 204 -32.81 18.43 -3.87
CA ARG A 204 -32.19 18.37 -2.54
C ARG A 204 -30.83 19.05 -2.68
N ALA A 205 -30.92 20.37 -2.69
CA ALA A 205 -29.84 21.29 -2.65
C ALA A 205 -28.98 20.89 -1.47
N ASP A 206 -27.81 20.32 -1.78
CA ASP A 206 -26.60 20.71 -1.08
C ASP A 206 -26.72 22.21 -0.82
N ARG A 207 -26.88 22.55 0.45
CA ARG A 207 -27.24 23.89 0.92
C ARG A 207 -26.31 24.90 0.24
N TRP A 208 -26.82 25.62 -0.76
CA TRP A 208 -26.07 26.61 -1.55
C TRP A 208 -25.79 27.88 -0.75
N ARG A 209 -25.18 27.73 0.43
CA ARG A 209 -24.51 28.83 1.11
C ARG A 209 -23.22 29.10 0.34
N ARG A 210 -22.90 30.38 0.13
CA ARG A 210 -21.59 30.79 -0.40
C ARG A 210 -20.52 30.04 0.39
N ARG A 211 -19.71 29.22 -0.28
CA ARG A 211 -18.46 28.78 0.32
C ARG A 211 -17.56 30.02 0.36
N ARG A 212 -16.96 30.32 1.52
CA ARG A 212 -16.04 31.46 1.62
C ARG A 212 -14.93 31.28 0.59
N GLY A 213 -14.73 32.28 -0.27
CA GLY A 213 -13.69 32.29 -1.30
C GLY A 213 -14.11 31.80 -2.69
N ASP A 214 -15.37 31.41 -2.91
CA ASP A 214 -15.86 31.03 -4.25
C ASP A 214 -15.77 32.21 -5.24
N THR A 215 -15.09 32.01 -6.36
CA THR A 215 -15.11 32.96 -7.48
C THR A 215 -16.37 32.78 -8.34
N ASP A 216 -16.63 33.74 -9.22
CA ASP A 216 -17.78 33.70 -10.14
C ASP A 216 -17.65 32.58 -11.18
N ASP A 217 -16.43 32.22 -11.58
CA ASP A 217 -16.18 31.11 -12.50
C ASP A 217 -16.41 29.74 -11.84
N ASP A 218 -16.01 29.57 -10.58
CA ASP A 218 -16.34 28.37 -9.78
C ASP A 218 -17.87 28.18 -9.65
N ARG A 219 -18.61 29.29 -9.63
CA ARG A 219 -20.08 29.28 -9.63
C ARG A 219 -20.65 28.85 -10.98
N ARG A 220 -20.12 29.38 -12.09
CA ARG A 220 -20.53 29.00 -13.45
C ARG A 220 -20.22 27.54 -13.75
N ALA A 221 -19.03 27.07 -13.36
CA ALA A 221 -18.60 25.69 -13.53
C ALA A 221 -19.52 24.70 -12.79
N ARG A 222 -19.88 24.99 -11.54
CA ARG A 222 -20.83 24.14 -10.78
C ARG A 222 -22.23 24.15 -11.36
N ARG A 223 -22.70 25.31 -11.84
CA ARG A 223 -24.00 25.42 -12.53
C ARG A 223 -24.01 24.55 -13.80
N MET A 224 -22.93 24.60 -14.58
CA MET A 224 -22.75 23.76 -15.77
C MET A 224 -22.66 22.26 -15.44
N HIS A 225 -21.96 21.89 -14.35
CA HIS A 225 -21.87 20.51 -13.89
C HIS A 225 -23.24 19.96 -13.50
N LYS A 226 -24.07 20.75 -12.82
CA LYS A 226 -25.45 20.37 -12.48
C LYS A 226 -26.31 20.19 -13.73
N TRP A 227 -26.27 21.16 -14.65
CA TRP A 227 -27.04 21.09 -15.91
C TRP A 227 -26.66 19.85 -16.74
N LYS A 228 -25.37 19.52 -16.80
CA LYS A 228 -24.88 18.29 -17.44
C LYS A 228 -25.37 17.03 -16.74
N ALA A 229 -25.39 17.02 -15.39
CA ALA A 229 -25.89 15.89 -14.62
C ALA A 229 -27.40 15.68 -14.82
N GLU A 230 -28.22 16.74 -14.77
CA GLU A 230 -29.65 16.66 -15.08
C GLU A 230 -29.89 16.14 -16.50
N LYS A 231 -29.07 16.56 -17.48
CA LYS A 231 -29.16 16.07 -18.86
C LYS A 231 -28.65 14.64 -19.07
N ALA A 232 -27.76 14.15 -18.21
CA ALA A 232 -27.32 12.76 -18.24
C ALA A 232 -28.44 11.82 -17.77
N TRP A 233 -29.17 12.19 -16.73
CA TRP A 233 -30.36 11.46 -16.26
C TRP A 233 -31.47 11.39 -17.32
N ASP A 234 -31.73 12.51 -18.01
CA ASP A 234 -32.68 12.54 -19.15
C ASP A 234 -32.25 11.56 -20.27
N ARG A 235 -30.94 11.45 -20.52
CA ARG A 235 -30.37 10.59 -21.56
C ARG A 235 -30.40 9.11 -21.16
N GLU A 236 -30.00 8.80 -19.93
CA GLU A 236 -30.05 7.45 -19.36
C GLU A 236 -31.49 6.92 -19.35
N GLY A 237 -32.48 7.74 -18.97
CA GLY A 237 -33.89 7.36 -19.04
C GLY A 237 -34.36 7.05 -20.46
N TYR A 238 -33.84 7.77 -21.47
CA TYR A 238 -34.13 7.50 -22.87
C TYR A 238 -33.47 6.20 -23.38
N GLU A 239 -32.23 5.93 -22.96
CA GLU A 239 -31.49 4.71 -23.32
C GLU A 239 -32.12 3.46 -22.71
N VAL A 240 -32.58 3.52 -21.45
CA VAL A 240 -33.34 2.43 -20.80
C VAL A 240 -34.66 2.16 -21.53
N ALA A 241 -35.41 3.22 -21.89
CA ALA A 241 -36.66 3.08 -22.64
C ALA A 241 -36.46 2.61 -24.09
N ARG A 242 -35.26 2.76 -24.65
CA ARG A 242 -34.88 2.21 -25.95
C ARG A 242 -34.52 0.73 -25.85
N ALA A 243 -33.69 0.37 -24.87
CA ALA A 243 -33.28 -1.02 -24.63
C ALA A 243 -34.48 -1.95 -24.34
N GLY A 244 -35.47 -1.48 -23.59
CA GLY A 244 -36.70 -2.24 -23.34
C GLY A 244 -37.59 -2.46 -24.58
N ARG A 245 -37.37 -1.73 -25.68
CA ARG A 245 -38.08 -1.91 -26.95
C ARG A 245 -37.34 -2.81 -27.94
N GLU A 246 -36.03 -2.96 -27.78
CA GLU A 246 -35.16 -3.71 -28.70
C GLU A 246 -34.85 -5.15 -28.19
N GLY A 247 -35.26 -5.53 -26.97
CA GLY A 247 -35.01 -6.85 -26.38
C GLY A 247 -35.98 -7.95 -26.82
N GLY A 248 -35.49 -8.93 -27.58
CA GLY A 248 -36.19 -10.16 -27.96
C GLY A 248 -36.43 -11.14 -26.80
N ASN A 249 -37.48 -11.94 -26.94
CA ASN A 249 -37.99 -12.89 -25.95
C ASN A 249 -36.95 -13.96 -25.56
N ALA A 250 -36.45 -13.91 -24.32
CA ALA A 250 -35.51 -14.87 -23.74
C ALA A 250 -36.21 -15.98 -22.92
N GLY A 251 -37.44 -16.35 -23.30
CA GLY A 251 -38.29 -17.24 -22.48
C GLY A 251 -37.98 -18.75 -22.57
N ASP A 252 -37.27 -19.22 -23.59
CA ASP A 252 -37.32 -20.65 -23.96
C ASP A 252 -36.12 -21.50 -23.47
N LEU A 253 -35.11 -20.90 -22.83
CA LEU A 253 -33.90 -21.61 -22.37
C LEU A 253 -33.61 -21.45 -20.88
N GLU A 254 -34.51 -20.84 -20.12
CA GLU A 254 -34.33 -20.61 -18.68
C GLU A 254 -34.77 -21.87 -17.91
N PRO A 255 -33.87 -22.53 -17.14
CA PRO A 255 -34.27 -23.64 -16.29
C PRO A 255 -35.26 -23.14 -15.22
N PRO A 256 -36.25 -23.96 -14.84
CA PRO A 256 -37.29 -23.54 -13.91
C PRO A 256 -36.70 -23.11 -12.57
N ALA A 257 -37.20 -21.99 -12.03
CA ALA A 257 -36.73 -21.43 -10.78
C ALA A 257 -36.73 -22.48 -9.65
N PRO A 258 -35.68 -22.54 -8.82
CA PRO A 258 -35.60 -23.49 -7.73
C PRO A 258 -36.74 -23.24 -6.72
N GLN A 259 -37.44 -24.31 -6.33
CA GLN A 259 -38.48 -24.25 -5.30
C GLN A 259 -37.83 -24.01 -3.93
N LEU A 260 -37.93 -22.78 -3.43
CA LEU A 260 -37.50 -22.42 -2.08
C LEU A 260 -38.60 -22.77 -1.07
N PRO A 261 -38.26 -23.28 0.14
CA PRO A 261 -39.24 -23.54 1.18
C PRO A 261 -39.91 -22.24 1.66
N ALA A 262 -41.19 -22.32 2.01
CA ALA A 262 -41.95 -21.17 2.50
C ALA A 262 -41.31 -20.60 3.78
N LEU A 263 -40.84 -19.36 3.71
CA LEU A 263 -40.42 -18.62 4.90
C LEU A 263 -41.67 -18.31 5.73
N ALA A 264 -41.87 -19.07 6.82
CA ALA A 264 -42.86 -18.72 7.82
C ALA A 264 -42.55 -17.33 8.38
N PRO A 265 -43.54 -16.44 8.55
CA PRO A 265 -43.29 -15.14 9.16
C PRO A 265 -42.87 -15.35 10.61
N LEU A 266 -41.63 -14.96 10.94
CA LEU A 266 -41.22 -14.74 12.32
C LEU A 266 -41.96 -13.51 12.84
N VAL A 267 -43.22 -13.70 13.24
CA VAL A 267 -43.92 -12.77 14.12
C VAL A 267 -43.24 -12.91 15.48
N ARG A 268 -42.42 -11.93 15.84
CA ARG A 268 -42.07 -11.71 17.24
C ARG A 268 -43.33 -11.20 17.94
N GLU A 269 -43.90 -12.00 18.83
CA GLU A 269 -44.87 -11.50 19.81
C GLU A 269 -44.13 -10.59 20.79
N ASP A 270 -44.08 -9.29 20.50
CA ASP A 270 -43.68 -8.31 21.49
C ASP A 270 -44.87 -8.10 22.45
N GLY A 271 -44.84 -8.85 23.55
CA GLY A 271 -45.77 -8.70 24.67
C GLY A 271 -45.74 -7.27 25.21
N GLY A 272 -46.90 -6.61 25.19
CA GLY A 272 -47.06 -5.23 25.62
C GLY A 272 -46.79 -5.01 27.11
N LYS A 273 -46.08 -3.91 27.40
CA LYS A 273 -46.27 -3.07 28.60
C LYS A 273 -45.66 -1.68 28.36
N ASP A 274 -46.50 -0.66 28.54
CA ASP A 274 -46.22 0.77 28.71
C ASP A 274 -45.56 1.58 27.57
N ALA A 275 -46.33 1.84 26.51
CA ALA A 275 -45.98 2.83 25.47
C ALA A 275 -46.84 4.11 25.54
N GLY A 276 -47.11 4.63 26.74
CA GLY A 276 -47.95 5.82 26.94
C GLY A 276 -47.23 7.13 27.29
N ARG A 277 -45.92 7.13 27.62
CA ARG A 277 -45.28 8.30 28.26
C ARG A 277 -43.82 8.55 27.87
N ARG A 278 -43.39 8.26 26.64
CA ARG A 278 -42.05 8.64 26.17
C ARG A 278 -42.10 9.33 24.82
N ALA A 279 -41.59 10.56 24.77
CA ALA A 279 -41.36 11.25 23.51
C ALA A 279 -40.29 10.49 22.70
N LEU A 280 -40.57 10.23 21.42
CA LEU A 280 -39.74 9.44 20.52
C LEU A 280 -38.45 10.13 20.06
N PHE A 281 -38.25 11.41 20.40
CA PHE A 281 -37.01 12.15 20.13
C PHE A 281 -36.70 13.07 21.31
N GLY A 282 -35.51 12.93 21.89
CA GLY A 282 -35.11 13.48 23.20
C GLY A 282 -35.11 15.01 23.33
N GLY A 283 -36.29 15.61 23.43
CA GLY A 283 -36.53 16.97 23.87
C GLY A 283 -37.84 17.07 24.65
N TRP A 284 -37.87 17.92 25.67
CA TRP A 284 -39.05 18.19 26.50
C TRP A 284 -40.12 18.92 25.67
N ARG A 285 -41.39 18.57 25.85
CA ARG A 285 -42.52 19.31 25.24
C ARG A 285 -42.71 20.62 26.01
N LEU A 286 -42.93 21.70 25.27
CA LEU A 286 -43.12 23.06 25.80
C LEU A 286 -44.40 23.25 26.64
N GLU A 287 -45.22 22.21 26.75
CA GLU A 287 -46.49 22.20 27.48
C GLU A 287 -46.30 21.86 28.97
N ASP A 288 -45.11 21.39 29.37
CA ASP A 288 -44.74 21.08 30.77
C ASP A 288 -43.86 22.17 31.43
N TRP A 289 -43.71 23.35 30.80
CA TRP A 289 -42.97 24.47 31.39
C TRP A 289 -43.90 25.39 32.18
N GLU A 290 -44.20 25.03 33.42
CA GLU A 290 -44.68 26.00 34.41
C GLU A 290 -43.46 26.73 34.99
N GLY A 291 -43.31 28.01 34.64
CA GLY A 291 -42.27 28.84 35.23
C GLY A 291 -42.51 29.05 36.73
N ARG A 292 -41.63 28.48 37.56
CA ARG A 292 -41.17 29.00 38.85
C ARG A 292 -39.92 28.25 39.30
#